data_AF-A0A1V2QIQ2-F1
#
_entry.id   AF-A0A1V2QIQ2-F1
#
_cell.length_a   1.000
_cell.length_b   1.000
_cell.length_c   1.000
_cell.angle_alpha   90.00
_cell.angle_beta   90.00
_cell.angle_gamma   90.00
#
_symmetry.space_group_name_H-M   'P 1'
#
loop_
_entity.id
_entity.type
_entity.pdbx_description
1 polymer ?
#
loop_
_entity_poly.entity_id
_entity_poly.type
_entity_poly.pdbx_seq_one_letter_code
_entity_poly.pdbx_strand_id
1 'polypeptide(L)'
;MTTTTSPAPRVGARVLLLDLANRVLLVHARDPDQPGHHWWELPSCGQDPGEALPDTVRREVGEETGIVLTSIGPELWVHESHFTYRGRAHHRVDRVFLCFARGSTPKPRFSTGQEPRRMSAA
;
A
#
# COMPACT_ATOMS: atom_id res chain seq x y z
N MET A 1 6.85 -29.54 -18.84
CA MET A 1 5.71 -28.91 -18.14
C MET A 1 6.30 -27.98 -17.09
N THR A 2 6.25 -26.66 -17.28
CA THR A 2 6.70 -25.70 -16.28
C THR A 2 5.61 -25.55 -15.23
N THR A 3 5.86 -26.06 -14.03
CA THR A 3 4.95 -25.88 -12.89
C THR A 3 5.05 -24.43 -12.43
N THR A 4 4.09 -23.60 -12.81
CA THR A 4 3.99 -22.23 -12.30
C THR A 4 3.55 -22.30 -10.84
N THR A 5 4.50 -22.29 -9.91
CA THR A 5 4.19 -22.14 -8.48
C THR A 5 3.57 -20.77 -8.25
N SER A 6 2.35 -20.73 -7.71
CA SER A 6 1.70 -19.48 -7.29
C SER A 6 2.54 -18.80 -6.20
N PRO A 7 2.73 -17.46 -6.25
CA PRO A 7 3.54 -16.76 -5.25
C PRO A 7 2.97 -16.94 -3.84
N ALA A 8 3.84 -17.06 -2.84
CA ALA A 8 3.43 -17.09 -1.44
C ALA A 8 2.83 -15.73 -1.02
N PRO A 9 1.86 -15.72 -0.09
CA PRO A 9 1.23 -14.49 0.38
C PRO A 9 2.23 -13.58 1.07
N ARG A 10 2.26 -12.31 0.66
CA ARG A 10 2.96 -11.25 1.38
C ARG A 10 1.98 -10.47 2.24
N VAL A 11 2.21 -10.48 3.54
CA VAL A 11 1.43 -9.71 4.51
C VAL A 11 1.81 -8.24 4.45
N GLY A 12 0.82 -7.35 4.56
CA GLY A 12 1.02 -5.92 4.58
C GLY A 12 -0.07 -5.17 5.34
N ALA A 13 0.04 -3.83 5.30
CA ALA A 13 -0.97 -2.93 5.83
C ALA A 13 -1.51 -2.03 4.72
N ARG A 14 -2.81 -1.73 4.79
CA ARG A 14 -3.52 -0.80 3.91
C ARG A 14 -4.22 0.26 4.75
N VAL A 15 -4.42 1.43 4.16
CA VAL A 15 -4.95 2.58 4.88
C VAL A 15 -6.22 3.11 4.23
N LEU A 16 -7.34 3.03 4.95
CA LEU A 16 -8.52 3.82 4.62
C LEU A 16 -8.40 5.17 5.34
N LEU A 17 -7.87 6.16 4.64
CA LEU A 17 -7.61 7.48 5.20
C LEU A 17 -8.78 8.42 4.96
N LEU A 18 -9.34 8.97 6.04
CA LEU A 18 -10.35 10.03 6.01
C LEU A 18 -9.76 11.39 6.39
N ASP A 19 -10.10 12.42 5.62
CA ASP A 19 -9.90 13.80 6.01
C ASP A 19 -11.08 14.36 6.82
N LEU A 20 -11.01 15.63 7.25
CA LEU A 20 -12.07 16.30 7.99
C LEU A 20 -13.39 16.45 7.20
N ALA A 21 -13.35 16.29 5.88
CA ALA A 21 -14.52 16.32 5.01
C ALA A 21 -15.04 14.91 4.67
N ASN A 22 -14.56 13.87 5.36
CA ASN A 22 -14.89 12.46 5.12
C ASN A 22 -14.55 11.99 3.70
N ARG A 23 -13.55 12.59 3.05
CA ARG A 23 -13.05 12.11 1.75
C ARG A 23 -12.00 11.04 1.96
N VAL A 24 -12.00 10.06 1.07
CA VAL A 24 -11.03 8.96 1.07
C VAL A 24 -9.86 9.28 0.14
N LEU A 25 -8.64 9.07 0.62
CA LEU A 25 -7.46 9.07 -0.25
C LEU A 25 -7.39 7.76 -1.04
N LEU A 26 -7.31 7.87 -2.36
CA LEU A 26 -7.02 6.77 -3.28
C LEU A 26 -5.76 7.06 -4.08
N VAL A 27 -5.01 6.01 -4.39
CA VAL A 27 -3.87 6.01 -5.30
C VAL A 27 -4.34 5.51 -6.66
N HIS A 28 -4.08 6.29 -7.71
CA HIS A 28 -4.25 5.83 -9.09
C HIS A 28 -2.96 5.14 -9.53
N ALA A 29 -3.00 3.82 -9.58
CA ALA A 29 -1.87 3.00 -9.96
C ALA A 29 -2.00 2.53 -11.41
N ARG A 30 -0.86 2.27 -12.05
CA ARG A 30 -0.76 1.71 -13.40
C ARG A 30 0.40 0.76 -13.48
N ASP A 31 0.27 -0.29 -14.28
CA ASP A 31 1.40 -1.10 -14.66
C ASP A 31 2.22 -0.34 -15.72
N PRO A 32 3.49 0.01 -15.45
CA PRO A 32 4.32 0.71 -16.44
C PRO A 32 4.58 -0.15 -17.69
N ASP A 33 4.52 -1.48 -17.57
CA ASP A 33 4.75 -2.40 -18.69
C ASP A 33 3.45 -2.70 -19.45
N GLN A 34 2.29 -2.35 -18.87
CA GLN A 34 0.96 -2.44 -19.50
C GLN A 34 0.17 -1.15 -19.26
N PRO A 35 0.43 -0.06 -20.01
CA PRO A 35 -0.15 1.26 -19.73
C PRO A 35 -1.69 1.32 -19.71
N GLY A 36 -2.37 0.39 -20.38
CA GLY A 36 -3.84 0.24 -20.34
C GLY A 36 -4.37 -0.46 -19.09
N HIS A 37 -3.49 -1.08 -18.29
CA HIS A 37 -3.82 -1.71 -17.03
C HIS A 37 -3.57 -0.73 -15.88
N HIS A 38 -4.66 -0.15 -15.37
CA HIS A 38 -4.65 0.84 -14.32
C HIS A 38 -5.82 0.61 -13.36
N TRP A 39 -5.63 0.96 -12.09
CA TRP A 39 -6.60 0.70 -11.02
C TRP A 39 -6.52 1.79 -9.94
N TRP A 40 -7.57 1.87 -9.14
CA TRP A 40 -7.58 2.68 -7.93
C TRP A 40 -7.42 1.77 -6.72
N GLU A 41 -6.54 2.14 -5.80
CA GLU A 41 -6.36 1.40 -4.56
C GLU A 41 -6.19 2.31 -3.34
N LEU A 42 -6.36 1.71 -2.17
CA LEU A 42 -5.97 2.35 -0.91
C LEU A 42 -4.44 2.44 -0.85
N PRO A 43 -3.87 3.53 -0.28
CA PRO A 43 -2.46 3.59 0.06
C PRO A 43 -2.03 2.34 0.82
N SER A 44 -0.95 1.73 0.37
CA SER A 44 -0.48 0.46 0.88
C SER A 44 1.03 0.39 0.70
N CYS A 45 1.72 -0.18 1.66
CA CYS A 45 3.11 -0.50 1.47
C CYS A 45 3.51 -1.71 2.31
N GLY A 46 4.79 -2.05 2.28
CA GLY A 46 5.32 -3.22 2.94
C GLY A 46 5.49 -3.03 4.44
N GLN A 47 5.12 -4.06 5.19
CA GLN A 47 5.60 -4.20 6.56
C GLN A 47 7.07 -4.60 6.53
N ASP A 48 7.90 -3.93 7.31
CA ASP A 48 9.26 -4.37 7.57
C ASP A 48 9.25 -5.56 8.56
N PRO A 49 10.20 -6.51 8.48
CA PRO A 49 10.23 -7.65 9.38
C PRO A 49 10.24 -7.24 10.85
N GLY A 50 9.22 -7.67 11.60
CA GLY A 50 9.08 -7.37 13.03
C GLY A 50 8.47 -6.00 13.36
N GLU A 51 8.18 -5.15 12.36
CA GLU A 51 7.50 -3.87 12.58
C GLU A 51 6.03 -4.12 12.96
N ALA A 52 5.49 -3.39 13.94
CA ALA A 52 4.06 -3.49 14.22
C ALA A 52 3.27 -2.83 13.08
N LEU A 53 2.17 -3.45 12.64
CA LEU A 53 1.38 -2.94 11.52
C LEU A 53 0.91 -1.49 11.67
N PRO A 54 0.51 -0.98 12.87
CA PRO A 54 0.20 0.43 13.03
C PRO A 54 1.41 1.35 12.79
N ASP A 55 2.62 0.91 13.13
CA ASP A 55 3.84 1.69 12.89
C ASP A 55 4.18 1.72 11.40
N THR A 56 4.03 0.58 10.71
CA THR A 56 4.08 0.50 9.24
C THR A 56 3.12 1.51 8.61
N VAL A 57 1.86 1.56 9.06
CA VAL A 57 0.85 2.50 8.55
C VAL A 57 1.29 3.96 8.72
N ARG A 58 1.83 4.34 9.89
CA ARG A 58 2.28 5.72 10.13
C ARG A 58 3.43 6.10 9.21
N ARG A 59 4.44 5.24 9.12
CA ARG A 59 5.65 5.48 8.34
C ARG A 59 5.30 5.61 6.86
N GLU A 60 4.58 4.63 6.33
CA GLU A 60 4.32 4.50 4.90
C GLU A 60 3.40 5.59 4.35
N VAL A 61 2.34 5.96 5.08
CA VAL A 61 1.49 7.09 4.65
C VAL A 61 2.30 8.38 4.58
N GLY A 62 3.18 8.62 5.56
CA GLY A 62 4.05 9.78 5.57
C GLY A 62 5.03 9.79 4.40
N GLU A 63 5.63 8.63 4.09
CA GLU A 63 6.58 8.47 2.99
C GLU A 63 5.92 8.60 1.62
N GLU A 64 4.81 7.92 1.38
CA GLU A 64 4.14 7.85 0.07
C GLU A 64 3.40 9.15 -0.28
N THR A 65 2.70 9.71 0.71
CA THR A 65 1.72 10.78 0.47
C THR A 65 2.14 12.13 1.06
N GLY A 66 3.15 12.14 1.94
CA GLY A 66 3.51 13.32 2.73
C GLY A 66 2.50 13.70 3.82
N ILE A 67 1.47 12.88 4.04
CA ILE A 67 0.42 13.14 5.03
C ILE A 67 0.83 12.59 6.39
N VAL A 68 0.65 13.39 7.44
CA VAL A 68 0.82 12.96 8.82
C VAL A 68 -0.55 12.55 9.38
N LEU A 69 -0.65 11.30 9.82
CA LEU A 69 -1.84 10.77 10.46
C LEU A 69 -2.04 11.37 11.84
N THR A 70 -3.26 11.80 12.14
CA THR A 70 -3.65 12.26 13.49
C THR A 70 -4.00 11.10 14.41
N SER A 71 -4.57 10.03 13.86
CA SER A 71 -4.92 8.83 14.60
C SER A 71 -5.03 7.63 13.66
N ILE A 72 -4.74 6.47 14.23
CA ILE A 72 -5.01 5.16 13.64
C ILE A 72 -6.15 4.57 14.48
N GLY A 73 -7.25 4.28 13.81
CA GLY A 73 -8.42 3.63 14.37
C GLY A 73 -8.31 2.11 14.33
N PRO A 74 -9.46 1.40 14.40
CA PRO A 74 -9.46 -0.04 14.38
C PRO A 74 -9.00 -0.60 13.03
N GLU A 75 -8.56 -1.84 13.06
CA GLU A 75 -8.58 -2.68 11.86
C GLU A 75 -10.03 -2.92 11.43
N LEU A 76 -10.28 -2.74 10.14
CA LEU A 76 -11.61 -2.87 9.58
C LEU A 76 -11.81 -4.25 8.92
N TRP A 77 -10.86 -4.70 8.08
CA TRP A 77 -10.92 -6.01 7.42
C TRP A 77 -9.55 -6.49 6.93
N VAL A 78 -9.49 -7.73 6.46
CA VAL A 78 -8.35 -8.31 5.73
C VAL A 78 -8.68 -8.34 4.24
N HIS A 79 -7.84 -7.73 3.41
CA HIS A 79 -7.96 -7.67 1.96
C HIS A 79 -6.94 -8.59 1.29
N GLU A 80 -7.42 -9.62 0.60
CA GLU A 80 -6.59 -10.54 -0.16
C GLU A 80 -6.69 -10.24 -1.65
N SER A 81 -5.55 -10.15 -2.35
CA SER A 81 -5.50 -9.85 -3.78
C SER A 81 -4.42 -10.61 -4.52
N HIS A 82 -4.74 -10.99 -5.75
CA HIS A 82 -3.84 -11.63 -6.69
C HIS A 82 -3.79 -10.77 -7.95
N PHE A 83 -2.62 -10.29 -8.33
CA PHE A 83 -2.46 -9.42 -9.49
C PHE A 83 -1.10 -9.62 -10.16
N THR A 84 -0.99 -9.17 -11.41
CA THR A 84 0.28 -9.12 -12.13
C THR A 84 0.74 -7.67 -12.22
N TYR A 85 1.99 -7.41 -11.86
CA TYR A 85 2.62 -6.09 -11.98
C TYR A 85 4.03 -6.27 -12.53
N ARG A 86 4.40 -5.52 -13.56
CA ARG A 86 5.72 -5.66 -14.23
C ARG A 86 6.04 -7.11 -14.62
N GLY A 87 5.03 -7.80 -15.14
CA GLY A 87 5.13 -9.20 -15.56
C GLY A 87 5.32 -10.23 -14.43
N ARG A 88 5.23 -9.83 -13.15
CA ARG A 88 5.37 -10.72 -12.00
C ARG A 88 4.02 -10.93 -11.31
N ALA A 89 3.73 -12.18 -10.96
CA ALA A 89 2.57 -12.52 -10.15
C ALA A 89 2.81 -12.11 -8.69
N HIS A 90 1.79 -11.51 -8.08
CA HIS A 90 1.78 -11.08 -6.69
C HIS A 90 0.58 -11.68 -5.96
N HIS A 91 0.80 -12.10 -4.71
CA HIS A 91 -0.24 -12.48 -3.76
C HIS A 91 -0.07 -11.63 -2.50
N ARG A 92 -1.07 -10.79 -2.22
CA ARG A 92 -1.06 -9.85 -1.08
C ARG A 92 -2.19 -10.19 -0.13
N VAL A 93 -1.89 -10.15 1.17
CA VAL A 93 -2.87 -10.23 2.26
C VAL A 93 -2.64 -9.03 3.16
N ASP A 94 -3.48 -8.01 3.00
CA ASP A 94 -3.32 -6.71 3.68
C ASP A 94 -4.34 -6.55 4.80
N ARG A 95 -3.90 -6.15 6.00
CA ARG A 95 -4.81 -5.71 7.08
C ARG A 95 -5.12 -4.24 6.89
N VAL A 96 -6.39 -3.89 6.81
CA VAL A 96 -6.84 -2.53 6.47
C VAL A 96 -7.22 -1.75 7.72
N PHE A 97 -6.58 -0.61 7.94
CA PHE A 97 -6.81 0.25 9.10
C PHE A 97 -7.55 1.52 8.71
N LEU A 98 -8.52 1.91 9.54
CA LEU A 98 -9.13 3.25 9.49
C LEU A 98 -8.12 4.28 10.01
N CYS A 99 -7.83 5.32 9.24
CA CYS A 99 -6.92 6.38 9.66
C CYS A 99 -7.51 7.76 9.39
N PHE A 100 -7.01 8.75 10.13
CA PHE A 100 -7.49 10.12 10.04
C PHE A 100 -6.33 11.08 9.82
N ALA A 101 -6.59 12.15 9.07
CA ALA A 101 -5.67 13.28 8.92
C ALA A 101 -6.42 14.62 8.86
N ARG A 102 -5.73 15.70 9.24
CA ARG A 102 -6.26 17.08 9.11
C ARG A 102 -6.08 17.66 7.71
N GLY A 103 -5.04 17.22 7.00
CA GLY A 103 -4.70 17.69 5.65
C GLY A 103 -5.25 16.75 4.58
N SER A 104 -5.60 17.31 3.42
CA SER A 104 -6.24 16.58 2.32
C SER A 104 -5.54 16.73 0.97
N THR A 105 -4.41 17.43 0.93
CA THR A 105 -3.61 17.57 -0.28
C THR A 105 -2.45 16.59 -0.21
N PRO A 106 -2.59 15.38 -0.78
CA PRO A 106 -1.47 14.46 -0.90
C PRO A 106 -0.39 15.11 -1.77
N LYS A 107 0.86 14.90 -1.39
CA LYS A 107 2.05 15.21 -2.21
C LYS A 107 2.70 13.87 -2.53
N PRO A 108 2.33 13.23 -3.65
CA PRO A 108 2.89 11.94 -4.02
C PRO A 108 4.42 12.09 -4.09
N ARG A 109 5.15 11.39 -3.22
CA ARG A 109 6.61 11.41 -3.26
C ARG A 109 7.16 10.36 -4.21
N PHE A 110 6.33 9.40 -4.59
CA PHE A 110 6.64 8.40 -5.61
C PHE A 110 5.79 8.66 -6.85
N SER A 111 6.43 9.14 -7.92
CA SER A 111 5.85 9.19 -9.25
C SER A 111 6.50 8.10 -10.10
N THR A 112 5.70 7.15 -10.60
CA THR A 112 6.02 6.17 -11.66
C THR A 112 7.48 5.69 -11.71
N GLY A 113 7.80 4.55 -11.07
CA GLY A 113 8.89 3.71 -11.56
C GLY A 113 9.97 3.24 -10.57
N GLN A 114 10.09 3.82 -9.37
CA GLN A 114 11.15 3.45 -8.42
C GLN A 114 10.63 2.68 -7.20
N GLU A 115 11.26 1.55 -6.97
CA GLU A 115 11.26 0.75 -5.75
C GLU A 115 11.88 1.58 -4.60
N PRO A 116 11.22 1.74 -3.43
CA PRO A 116 11.95 2.11 -2.22
C PRO A 116 12.83 0.92 -1.83
N ARG A 117 14.15 1.12 -1.92
CA ARG A 117 15.15 0.20 -1.35
C ARG A 117 14.81 -0.07 0.12
N ARG A 118 14.71 -1.35 0.49
CA ARG A 118 15.55 -2.02 1.49
C ARG A 118 15.48 -3.55 1.29
N MET A 119 16.36 -4.08 0.43
CA MET A 119 16.93 -5.40 0.68
C MET A 119 17.85 -5.24 1.89
N SER A 120 17.43 -5.71 3.06
CA SER A 120 18.41 -6.19 4.02
C SER A 120 18.51 -7.69 3.81
N ALA A 121 19.64 -8.10 3.23
CA ALA A 121 20.07 -9.47 3.26
C ALA A 121 20.25 -9.89 4.73
N ALA A 122 19.73 -11.06 5.07
CA ALA A 122 20.31 -11.97 6.04
C ALA A 122 20.07 -13.38 5.51
#